data_AF-A0A8J6JNY0-F1
#
_entry.id   AF-A0A8J6JNY0-F1
#
_cell.length_a   1.000
_cell.length_b   1.000
_cell.length_c   1.000
_cell.angle_alpha   90.00
_cell.angle_beta   90.00
_cell.angle_gamma   90.00
#
_symmetry.space_group_name_H-M   'P 1'
#
loop_
_entity.id
_entity.type
_entity.pdbx_description
1 polymer ?
#
loop_
_entity_poly.entity_id
_entity_poly.type
_entity_poly.pdbx_seq_one_letter_code
_entity_poly.pdbx_strand_id
1 'polypeptide(L)'
;MSDTARDKAARLLKKRGSVSSLSSHEVRLRESLNKARECRDSMSTVSYIDEPGHHDDITRPAVQMENTYQLGPARRFPVATVNNILKDVLTSYLQEERYEADLCRQMTKTISEVVKARVKDLMIPRYKIIVLIYIGQLNDQNMRVGSRCIWDPAYDTFSSYTFKNSSLFALANVYAVYYE
;
A
#
# COMPACT_ATOMS: atom_id res chain seq x y z
N MET A 1 -45.71 -43.45 -0.99
CA MET A 1 -44.91 -43.57 -2.22
C MET A 1 -44.17 -42.25 -2.42
N SER A 2 -42.82 -42.32 -2.44
CA SER A 2 -41.83 -41.34 -2.95
C SER A 2 -42.02 -39.86 -2.58
N ASP A 3 -41.25 -39.24 -1.67
CA ASP A 3 -39.80 -39.21 -1.44
C ASP A 3 -38.97 -38.44 -2.50
N THR A 4 -38.08 -37.58 -1.98
CA THR A 4 -36.91 -36.94 -2.62
C THR A 4 -37.09 -35.77 -3.60
N ALA A 5 -37.25 -34.55 -3.08
CA ALA A 5 -36.90 -33.34 -3.86
C ALA A 5 -36.43 -32.12 -3.03
N ARG A 6 -35.99 -32.33 -1.77
CA ARG A 6 -35.48 -31.23 -0.94
C ARG A 6 -34.17 -31.48 -0.20
N ASP A 7 -33.45 -32.56 -0.53
CA ASP A 7 -32.24 -32.96 0.21
C ASP A 7 -31.01 -33.21 -0.69
N LYS A 8 -30.71 -32.26 -1.59
CA LYS A 8 -29.52 -32.29 -2.48
C LYS A 8 -28.77 -30.96 -2.59
N ALA A 9 -28.75 -30.16 -1.52
CA ALA A 9 -27.99 -28.90 -1.48
C ALA A 9 -27.06 -28.76 -0.26
N ALA A 10 -26.74 -29.87 0.42
CA ALA A 10 -25.90 -29.85 1.61
C ALA A 10 -24.84 -30.97 1.56
N ARG A 11 -23.97 -30.97 0.54
CA ARG A 11 -22.78 -31.86 0.51
C ARG A 11 -21.74 -31.48 -0.55
N LEU A 12 -21.37 -30.20 -0.71
CA LEU A 12 -20.31 -29.83 -1.67
C LEU A 12 -19.45 -28.60 -1.31
N LEU A 13 -19.30 -28.25 -0.03
CA LEU A 13 -18.38 -27.20 0.41
C LEU A 13 -17.68 -27.58 1.72
N LYS A 14 -16.76 -28.55 1.65
CA LYS A 14 -15.77 -28.74 2.72
C LYS A 14 -14.54 -29.53 2.24
N LYS A 15 -13.67 -28.87 1.47
CA LYS A 15 -12.21 -29.08 1.50
C LYS A 15 -11.51 -28.14 0.51
N ARG A 16 -10.98 -27.04 1.03
CA ARG A 16 -9.76 -26.41 0.51
C ARG A 16 -9.16 -25.62 1.67
N GLY A 17 -8.52 -26.36 2.56
CA GLY A 17 -7.58 -25.79 3.51
C GLY A 17 -6.30 -25.43 2.76
N SER A 18 -5.82 -24.21 3.00
CA SER A 18 -4.51 -23.73 2.58
C SER A 18 -3.45 -24.63 3.20
N VAL A 19 -2.65 -25.30 2.36
CA VAL A 19 -1.42 -25.94 2.80
C VAL A 19 -0.26 -25.04 2.42
N SER A 20 0.43 -24.56 3.44
CA SER A 20 1.78 -24.01 3.36
C SER A 20 2.74 -25.12 2.91
N SER A 21 3.66 -24.80 2.00
CA SER A 21 4.76 -25.69 1.66
C SER A 21 6.09 -24.99 1.98
N LEU A 22 6.63 -25.31 3.15
CA LEU A 22 8.06 -25.31 3.44
C LEU A 22 8.58 -26.73 3.20
N SER A 23 9.50 -26.90 2.25
CA SER A 23 10.66 -27.83 2.23
C SER A 23 11.31 -27.75 0.83
N SER A 24 12.61 -27.55 0.63
CA SER A 24 13.81 -28.26 1.11
C SER A 24 13.89 -29.72 0.66
N HIS A 25 14.63 -29.98 -0.42
CA HIS A 25 15.60 -31.09 -0.62
C HIS A 25 16.06 -31.07 -2.10
N GLU A 26 17.33 -30.81 -2.35
CA GLU A 26 18.40 -31.79 -2.62
C GLU A 26 18.23 -32.68 -3.86
N VAL A 27 19.17 -32.46 -4.79
CA VAL A 27 20.06 -33.43 -5.45
C VAL A 27 19.45 -34.77 -5.89
N ARG A 28 19.31 -34.93 -7.21
CA ARG A 28 19.43 -36.25 -7.83
C ARG A 28 20.24 -36.23 -9.13
N LEU A 29 21.30 -37.01 -9.03
CA LEU A 29 22.38 -37.35 -9.94
C LEU A 29 21.88 -38.16 -11.15
N ARG A 30 22.37 -37.83 -12.37
CA ARG A 30 22.63 -38.80 -13.45
C ARG A 30 23.72 -38.27 -14.39
N GLU A 31 24.89 -38.91 -14.32
CA GLU A 31 25.96 -38.83 -15.31
C GLU A 31 25.62 -39.65 -16.56
N SER A 32 26.07 -39.19 -17.73
CA SER A 32 26.93 -40.00 -18.63
C SER A 32 27.47 -39.16 -19.81
N LEU A 33 28.78 -38.86 -19.73
CA LEU A 33 29.81 -39.14 -20.74
C LEU A 33 29.58 -38.70 -22.21
N ASN A 34 30.25 -37.62 -22.64
CA ASN A 34 31.54 -37.66 -23.36
C ASN A 34 31.84 -36.41 -24.23
N LYS A 35 32.84 -35.63 -23.77
CA LYS A 35 34.08 -35.25 -24.48
C LYS A 35 33.96 -34.58 -25.87
N ALA A 36 34.23 -33.26 -25.91
CA ALA A 36 35.46 -32.67 -26.48
C ALA A 36 35.36 -31.13 -26.58
N ARG A 37 36.46 -30.46 -26.19
CA ARG A 37 37.09 -29.24 -26.77
C ARG A 37 36.11 -28.28 -27.48
N GLU A 38 35.96 -27.03 -27.06
CA GLU A 38 36.92 -25.97 -27.34
C GLU A 38 36.46 -24.70 -26.60
N CYS A 39 37.38 -23.99 -25.95
CA CYS A 39 37.13 -22.62 -25.50
C CYS A 39 37.20 -21.74 -26.76
N ARG A 40 36.05 -21.23 -27.22
CA ARG A 40 35.98 -20.18 -28.24
C ARG A 40 35.15 -19.03 -27.70
N ASP A 41 35.72 -17.84 -27.81
CA ASP A 41 35.10 -16.55 -27.53
C ASP A 41 33.67 -16.50 -28.05
N SER A 42 32.70 -16.42 -27.14
CA SER A 42 31.33 -16.05 -27.49
C SER A 42 31.26 -14.54 -27.65
N MET A 43 31.68 -14.04 -28.81
CA MET A 43 31.33 -12.70 -29.26
C MET A 43 29.80 -12.66 -29.49
N SER A 44 29.10 -11.78 -28.77
CA SER A 44 27.67 -11.58 -28.97
C SER A 44 27.43 -10.81 -30.28
N THR A 45 27.05 -11.53 -31.33
CA THR A 45 26.56 -10.92 -32.57
C THR A 45 25.13 -10.43 -32.37
N VAL A 46 24.93 -9.12 -32.27
CA VAL A 46 23.60 -8.50 -32.38
C VAL A 46 23.26 -8.43 -33.87
N SER A 47 22.32 -9.26 -34.33
CA SER A 47 21.71 -9.10 -35.64
C SER A 47 20.46 -8.23 -35.52
N TYR A 48 20.49 -7.05 -36.14
CA TYR A 48 19.30 -6.24 -36.39
C TYR A 48 18.49 -6.90 -37.52
N ILE A 49 17.32 -7.41 -37.19
CA ILE A 49 16.21 -7.59 -38.13
C ILE A 49 15.01 -6.89 -37.51
N ASP A 50 14.53 -5.89 -38.24
CA ASP A 50 13.31 -5.13 -37.97
C ASP A 50 12.21 -5.74 -38.85
N GLU A 51 11.12 -6.22 -38.24
CA GLU A 51 9.82 -6.47 -38.87
C GLU A 51 8.73 -6.60 -37.77
N PRO A 52 7.54 -6.00 -37.94
CA PRO A 52 6.68 -5.61 -36.83
C PRO A 52 5.63 -6.68 -36.52
N GLY A 53 5.78 -7.36 -35.39
CA GLY A 53 4.82 -8.36 -34.92
C GLY A 53 4.77 -8.44 -33.41
N HIS A 54 3.61 -8.05 -32.84
CA HIS A 54 3.20 -8.24 -31.45
C HIS A 54 4.14 -7.69 -30.37
N HIS A 55 3.76 -6.53 -29.81
CA HIS A 55 4.21 -6.12 -28.47
C HIS A 55 3.67 -7.14 -27.45
N ASP A 56 4.39 -8.25 -27.28
CA ASP A 56 4.34 -8.97 -26.02
C ASP A 56 4.96 -8.03 -24.98
N ASP A 57 4.12 -7.50 -24.09
CA ASP A 57 4.55 -6.84 -22.85
C ASP A 57 5.37 -7.84 -22.05
N ILE A 58 6.68 -7.91 -22.33
CA ILE A 58 7.64 -8.64 -21.51
C ILE A 58 7.61 -7.97 -20.15
N THR A 59 6.77 -8.51 -19.27
CA THR A 59 6.68 -8.11 -17.87
C THR A 59 8.02 -8.50 -17.26
N ARG A 60 8.96 -7.54 -17.25
CA ARG A 60 10.27 -7.73 -16.62
C ARG A 60 10.00 -8.24 -15.20
N PRO A 61 10.58 -9.39 -14.80
CA PRO A 61 10.46 -9.86 -13.43
C PRO A 61 10.85 -8.73 -12.49
N ALA A 62 10.04 -8.47 -11.47
CA ALA A 62 10.38 -7.48 -10.47
C ALA A 62 11.76 -7.83 -9.91
N VAL A 63 12.75 -6.96 -10.15
CA VAL A 63 14.10 -7.17 -9.66
C VAL A 63 14.02 -7.19 -8.13
N GLN A 64 14.22 -8.36 -7.54
CA GLN A 64 14.36 -8.49 -6.11
C GLN A 64 15.71 -7.87 -5.73
N MET A 65 15.65 -6.68 -5.14
CA MET A 65 16.81 -6.01 -4.58
C MET A 65 17.10 -6.60 -3.21
N GLU A 66 18.38 -6.80 -2.90
CA GLU A 66 18.83 -7.18 -1.56
C GLU A 66 18.53 -6.09 -0.53
N ASN A 67 18.33 -6.50 0.73
CA ASN A 67 18.12 -5.57 1.84
C ASN A 67 19.33 -4.62 1.97
N THR A 68 19.08 -3.31 2.04
CA THR A 68 20.16 -2.32 2.19
C THR A 68 20.71 -2.22 3.62
N TYR A 69 20.13 -2.95 4.58
CA TYR A 69 20.49 -2.96 6.02
C TYR A 69 20.66 -1.56 6.65
N GLN A 70 19.96 -0.56 6.12
CA GLN A 70 20.00 0.82 6.62
C GLN A 70 19.36 0.89 8.01
N LEU A 71 20.12 1.31 9.02
CA LEU A 71 19.71 1.37 10.43
C LEU A 71 18.90 2.64 10.80
N GLY A 72 18.64 3.52 9.82
CA GLY A 72 17.92 4.77 10.06
C GLY A 72 17.56 5.49 8.75
N PRO A 73 16.58 6.39 8.78
CA PRO A 73 16.04 7.03 7.59
C PRO A 73 17.07 7.98 6.96
N ALA A 74 17.29 7.85 5.66
CA ALA A 74 18.09 8.81 4.89
C ALA A 74 17.46 10.23 4.90
N ARG A 75 16.13 10.30 4.97
CA ARG A 75 15.37 11.55 5.07
C ARG A 75 14.26 11.39 6.09
N ARG A 76 14.19 12.29 7.07
CA ARG A 76 13.12 12.33 8.06
C ARG A 76 11.79 12.76 7.44
N PHE A 77 10.70 12.31 8.05
CA PHE A 77 9.36 12.72 7.68
C PHE A 77 9.14 14.23 7.93
N PRO A 78 8.79 15.02 6.91
CA PRO A 78 8.66 16.48 7.00
C PRO A 78 7.30 16.86 7.58
N VAL A 79 7.17 16.80 8.91
CA VAL A 79 5.90 17.04 9.64
C VAL A 79 5.23 18.36 9.25
N ALA A 80 6.00 19.45 9.13
CA ALA A 80 5.48 20.78 8.79
C ALA A 80 4.91 20.83 7.37
N THR A 81 5.60 20.26 6.38
CA THR A 81 5.10 20.17 5.00
C THR A 81 3.82 19.35 4.93
N VAL A 82 3.75 18.24 5.66
CA VAL A 82 2.54 17.42 5.71
C VAL A 82 1.41 18.15 6.42
N ASN A 83 1.70 18.93 7.47
CA ASN A 83 0.69 19.76 8.13
C ASN A 83 0.05 20.77 7.15
N ASN A 84 0.88 21.41 6.32
CA ASN A 84 0.39 22.31 5.27
C ASN A 84 -0.47 21.57 4.24
N ILE A 85 -0.05 20.37 3.80
CA ILE A 85 -0.88 19.52 2.92
C ILE A 85 -2.24 19.24 3.56
N LEU A 86 -2.28 18.88 4.85
CA LEU A 86 -3.53 18.63 5.57
C LEU A 86 -4.42 19.87 5.62
N LYS A 87 -3.83 21.03 5.93
CA LYS A 87 -4.53 22.30 5.95
C LYS A 87 -5.13 22.62 4.60
N ASP A 88 -4.32 22.57 3.55
CA ASP A 88 -4.74 22.93 2.20
C ASP A 88 -5.86 22.01 1.69
N VAL A 89 -5.73 20.69 1.91
CA VAL A 89 -6.74 19.72 1.47
C VAL A 89 -8.04 19.89 2.28
N LEU A 90 -7.97 19.99 3.61
CA LEU A 90 -9.20 20.16 4.40
C LEU A 90 -9.90 21.48 4.06
N THR A 91 -9.16 22.58 3.92
CA THR A 91 -9.74 23.86 3.54
C THR A 91 -10.33 23.80 2.13
N SER A 92 -9.63 23.22 1.13
CA SER A 92 -10.14 23.20 -0.24
C SER A 92 -11.43 22.39 -0.39
N TYR A 93 -11.55 21.27 0.34
CA TYR A 93 -12.71 20.39 0.24
C TYR A 93 -13.87 20.78 1.15
N LEU A 94 -13.62 21.45 2.28
CA LEU A 94 -14.64 21.60 3.33
C LEU A 94 -14.98 23.06 3.67
N GLN A 95 -14.28 24.06 3.13
CA GLN A 95 -14.51 25.47 3.49
C GLN A 95 -15.94 25.92 3.23
N GLU A 96 -16.50 25.55 2.08
CA GLU A 96 -17.83 26.00 1.62
C GLU A 96 -18.91 24.92 1.79
N GLU A 97 -18.53 23.74 2.28
CA GLU A 97 -19.43 22.60 2.43
C GLU A 97 -20.27 22.65 3.71
N ARG A 98 -21.52 22.20 3.59
CA ARG A 98 -22.39 21.97 4.75
C ARG A 98 -22.39 20.50 5.14
N TYR A 99 -22.55 20.22 6.44
CA TYR A 99 -22.66 18.85 6.93
C TYR A 99 -23.89 18.15 6.32
N GLU A 100 -23.62 17.10 5.57
CA GLU A 100 -24.60 16.11 5.08
C GLU A 100 -23.95 14.73 5.23
N ALA A 101 -24.65 13.79 5.84
CA ALA A 101 -24.06 12.54 6.33
C ALA A 101 -23.52 11.66 5.19
N ASP A 102 -24.26 11.55 4.08
CA ASP A 102 -23.86 10.70 2.97
C ASP A 102 -22.70 11.29 2.17
N LEU A 103 -22.73 12.59 1.92
CA LEU A 103 -21.66 13.35 1.30
C LEU A 103 -20.40 13.31 2.17
N CYS A 104 -20.50 13.58 3.47
CA CYS A 104 -19.33 13.56 4.36
C CYS A 104 -18.69 12.17 4.44
N ARG A 105 -19.47 11.10 4.36
CA ARG A 105 -18.96 9.72 4.29
C ARG A 105 -18.14 9.48 3.04
N GLN A 106 -18.56 10.00 1.88
CA GLN A 106 -17.81 9.91 0.63
C GLN A 106 -16.58 10.84 0.63
N MET A 107 -16.76 12.05 1.15
CA MET A 107 -15.71 13.07 1.26
C MET A 107 -14.56 12.58 2.15
N THR A 108 -14.87 11.92 3.27
CA THR A 108 -13.87 11.35 4.18
C THR A 108 -12.95 10.37 3.45
N LYS A 109 -13.51 9.47 2.63
CA LYS A 109 -12.73 8.52 1.81
C LYS A 109 -11.88 9.25 0.78
N THR A 110 -12.48 10.19 0.06
CA THR A 110 -11.81 10.97 -0.98
C THR A 110 -10.64 11.77 -0.41
N ILE A 111 -10.86 12.54 0.66
CA ILE A 111 -9.83 13.31 1.36
C ILE A 111 -8.73 12.38 1.86
N SER A 112 -9.06 11.20 2.40
CA SER A 112 -8.04 10.27 2.90
C SER A 112 -7.09 9.78 1.80
N GLU A 113 -7.60 9.48 0.61
CA GLU A 113 -6.77 9.06 -0.53
C GLU A 113 -5.98 10.23 -1.13
N VAL A 114 -6.58 11.43 -1.21
CA VAL A 114 -5.89 12.64 -1.69
C VAL A 114 -4.72 13.02 -0.77
N VAL A 115 -4.94 13.02 0.54
CA VAL A 115 -3.88 13.28 1.54
C VAL A 115 -2.79 12.22 1.40
N LYS A 116 -3.16 10.94 1.33
CA LYS A 116 -2.20 9.83 1.20
C LYS A 116 -1.38 9.94 -0.08
N ALA A 117 -2.00 10.28 -1.20
CA ALA A 117 -1.32 10.50 -2.47
C ALA A 117 -0.32 11.67 -2.37
N ARG A 118 -0.77 12.85 -1.92
CA ARG A 118 0.10 14.02 -1.76
C ARG A 118 1.27 13.80 -0.80
N VAL A 119 1.07 13.03 0.28
CA VAL A 119 2.16 12.67 1.19
C VAL A 119 3.13 11.69 0.54
N LYS A 120 2.64 10.74 -0.26
CA LYS A 120 3.50 9.82 -1.03
C LYS A 120 4.29 10.54 -2.13
N ASP A 121 3.74 11.60 -2.72
CA ASP A 121 4.43 12.41 -3.74
C ASP A 121 5.66 13.14 -3.19
N LEU A 122 5.78 13.28 -1.87
CA LEU A 122 7.01 13.76 -1.22
C LEU A 122 8.19 12.77 -1.35
N MET A 123 7.92 11.55 -1.83
CA MET A 123 8.88 10.49 -2.10
C MET A 123 9.82 10.24 -0.91
N ILE A 124 9.24 10.15 0.29
CA ILE A 124 10.00 9.88 1.51
C ILE A 124 10.21 8.36 1.59
N PRO A 125 11.46 7.88 1.43
CA PRO A 125 11.72 6.45 1.37
C PRO A 125 11.46 5.80 2.73
N ARG A 126 11.10 4.51 2.72
CA ARG A 126 11.05 3.66 3.93
C ARG A 126 10.08 4.16 5.02
N TYR A 127 8.97 4.77 4.65
CA TYR A 127 7.88 5.08 5.58
C TYR A 127 6.56 4.45 5.14
N LYS A 128 5.91 3.74 6.06
CA LYS A 128 4.50 3.36 5.96
C LYS A 128 3.65 4.55 6.39
N ILE A 129 2.78 4.99 5.49
CA ILE A 129 1.89 6.14 5.70
C ILE A 129 0.48 5.65 6.01
N ILE A 130 -0.05 6.08 7.15
CA ILE A 130 -1.41 5.81 7.61
C ILE A 130 -2.13 7.14 7.73
N VAL A 131 -3.30 7.24 7.10
CA VAL A 131 -4.13 8.47 7.13
C VAL A 131 -5.46 8.14 7.79
N LEU A 132 -5.82 8.90 8.83
CA LEU A 132 -7.12 8.84 9.49
C LEU A 132 -7.80 10.21 9.38
N ILE A 133 -9.00 10.23 8.81
CA ILE A 133 -9.82 11.43 8.65
C ILE A 133 -11.13 11.23 9.41
N TYR A 134 -11.52 12.24 10.18
CA TYR A 134 -12.79 12.31 10.87
C TYR A 134 -13.52 13.57 10.38
N ILE A 135 -14.79 13.44 10.01
CA ILE A 135 -15.68 14.56 9.71
C ILE A 135 -16.93 14.39 10.57
N GLY A 136 -17.37 15.45 11.24
CA GLY A 136 -18.55 15.41 12.10
C GLY A 136 -19.32 16.72 12.10
N GLN A 137 -20.58 16.65 12.48
CA GLN A 137 -21.47 17.81 12.56
C GLN A 137 -21.08 18.71 13.72
N LEU A 138 -21.18 20.03 13.51
CA LEU A 138 -21.07 21.02 14.56
C LEU A 138 -22.47 21.29 15.13
N ASN A 139 -22.80 20.67 16.27
CA ASN A 139 -24.10 20.82 16.92
C ASN A 139 -23.98 20.81 18.46
N ASP A 140 -23.17 21.73 19.01
CA ASP A 140 -22.92 21.89 20.46
C ASP A 140 -22.49 20.61 21.21
N GLN A 141 -21.89 19.68 20.47
CA GLN A 141 -21.30 18.45 21.00
C GLN A 141 -19.79 18.61 21.19
N ASN A 142 -19.22 17.76 22.05
CA ASN A 142 -17.77 17.70 22.27
C ASN A 142 -17.22 16.34 21.84
N MET A 143 -16.14 16.37 21.06
CA MET A 143 -15.40 15.19 20.65
C MET A 143 -13.92 15.38 21.00
N ARG A 144 -13.34 14.40 21.70
CA ARG A 144 -11.90 14.34 21.98
C ARG A 144 -11.31 13.09 21.35
N VAL A 145 -10.21 13.27 20.62
CA VAL A 145 -9.47 12.16 20.00
C VAL A 145 -8.11 12.07 20.66
N GLY A 146 -7.76 10.87 21.10
CA GLY A 146 -6.45 10.53 21.64
C GLY A 146 -5.89 9.33 20.90
N SER A 147 -4.57 9.28 20.74
CA SER A 147 -3.88 8.17 20.11
C SER A 147 -2.68 7.77 20.94
N ARG A 148 -2.51 6.46 21.15
CA ARG A 148 -1.40 5.87 21.90
C ARG A 148 -0.71 4.86 20.99
N CYS A 149 0.61 4.98 20.87
CA CYS A 149 1.42 4.17 19.96
C CYS A 149 2.61 3.58 20.73
N ILE A 150 3.00 2.37 20.35
CA ILE A 150 4.31 1.79 20.68
C ILE A 150 5.08 1.83 19.37
N TRP A 151 6.10 2.69 19.32
CA TRP A 151 6.81 3.04 18.08
C TRP A 151 8.20 3.60 18.41
N ASP A 152 9.07 3.74 17.41
CA ASP A 152 10.40 4.29 17.58
C ASP A 152 10.33 5.83 17.73
N PRO A 153 10.69 6.41 18.90
CA PRO A 153 10.59 7.85 19.12
C PRO A 153 11.56 8.69 18.27
N ALA A 154 12.58 8.07 17.66
CA ALA A 154 13.56 8.76 16.82
C ALA A 154 13.10 8.89 15.36
N TYR A 155 12.33 7.91 14.86
CA TYR A 155 12.01 7.79 13.44
C TYR A 155 10.53 7.84 13.13
N ASP A 156 9.68 7.35 14.02
CA ASP A 156 8.23 7.34 13.85
C ASP A 156 7.64 8.68 14.31
N THR A 157 6.66 9.16 13.57
CA THR A 157 6.06 10.47 13.86
C THR A 157 4.65 10.58 13.31
N PHE A 158 3.98 11.68 13.64
CA PHE A 158 2.67 12.00 13.12
C PHE A 158 2.52 13.50 12.84
N SER A 159 1.56 13.84 11.98
CA SER A 159 1.08 15.20 11.76
C SER A 159 -0.43 15.22 11.92
N SER A 160 -0.95 16.26 12.57
CA SER A 160 -2.37 16.41 12.86
C SER A 160 -2.83 17.82 12.52
N TYR A 161 -4.01 17.95 11.92
CA TYR A 161 -4.63 19.23 11.63
C TYR A 161 -6.14 19.16 11.85
N THR A 162 -6.67 20.20 12.49
CA THR A 162 -8.10 20.35 12.78
C THR A 162 -8.66 21.50 11.96
N PHE A 163 -9.76 21.23 11.27
CA PHE A 163 -10.54 22.18 10.50
C PHE A 163 -11.94 22.36 11.11
N LYS A 164 -12.49 23.57 11.02
CA LYS A 164 -13.86 23.86 11.47
C LYS A 164 -14.46 24.94 10.57
N ASN A 165 -15.70 24.72 10.14
CA ASN A 165 -16.53 25.74 9.48
C ASN A 165 -17.80 26.00 10.31
N SER A 166 -18.82 26.60 9.68
CA SER A 166 -20.10 26.92 10.33
C SER A 166 -20.98 25.71 10.66
N SER A 167 -20.81 24.55 10.02
CA SER A 167 -21.71 23.40 10.13
C SER A 167 -21.03 22.08 10.50
N LEU A 168 -19.73 21.94 10.25
CA LEU A 168 -18.95 20.73 10.50
C LEU A 168 -17.57 21.05 11.06
N PHE A 169 -16.96 20.01 11.62
CA PHE A 169 -15.53 19.96 11.93
C PHE A 169 -14.89 18.78 11.19
N ALA A 170 -13.59 18.86 10.97
CA ALA A 170 -12.80 17.75 10.49
C ALA A 170 -11.45 17.66 11.23
N LEU A 171 -11.01 16.43 11.47
CA LEU A 171 -9.70 16.13 12.05
C LEU A 171 -8.96 15.20 11.10
N ALA A 172 -7.76 15.59 10.67
CA ALA A 172 -6.89 14.75 9.87
C ALA A 172 -5.63 14.39 10.65
N ASN A 173 -5.33 13.09 10.71
CA ASN A 173 -4.12 12.55 11.30
C ASN A 173 -3.36 11.73 10.26
N VAL A 174 -2.06 11.99 10.14
CA VAL A 174 -1.14 11.21 9.30
C VAL A 174 -0.06 10.65 10.20
N TYR A 175 0.05 9.33 10.25
CA TYR A 175 1.14 8.64 10.94
C TYR A 175 2.16 8.17 9.89
N ALA A 176 3.42 8.38 10.20
CA ALA A 176 4.55 7.92 9.43
C ALA A 176 5.36 6.97 10.30
N VAL A 177 5.34 5.70 9.96
CA VAL A 177 6.08 4.64 10.66
C VAL A 177 7.22 4.19 9.76
N TYR A 178 8.44 4.34 10.24
CA TYR A 178 9.64 3.92 9.56
C TYR A 178 9.64 2.41 9.35
N TYR A 179 10.00 1.99 8.15
CA TYR A 179 9.99 0.59 7.74
C TYR A 179 11.37 0.21 7.23
N GLU A 180 12.00 -0.71 7.96
CA GLU A 180 13.23 -1.35 7.52
C GLU A 180 12.99 -2.29 6.33
#